data_AF-A0A010QQX1-F1
#
_entry.id   AF-A0A010QQX1-F1
#
_cell.length_a   1.000
_cell.length_b   1.000
_cell.length_c   1.000
_cell.angle_alpha   90.00
_cell.angle_beta   90.00
_cell.angle_gamma   90.00
#
_symmetry.space_group_name_H-M   'P 1'
#
loop_
_entity.id
_entity.type
_entity.pdbx_description
1 polymer ?
#
loop_
_entity_poly.entity_id
_entity_poly.type
_entity_poly.pdbx_seq_one_letter_code
_entity_poly.pdbx_strand_id
1 'polypeptide(L)'
;MAALVPVLVAGLAIFGGFNYAPAAKRTIALAGIGREKLNTAVAQAGDLIYIDDTIHCEDVHYHEPSGLLFTACEDNEENRAKWFPGLGTLTDPLVGSKQKGSIHVIDPKDMTQKRLKFENFDSTYVTHGIDVITDPQRADAVYIFAVNHVPHPDYLATKLGGQDSQKITQKSQSRVEIFHHILGSSTAKHLRTVIHPLIKTPNDVFIKDPYSFYVTNDHYYPDGVGRHVEDIWPGTTWTDTIYVHIEEMSSLVPTEGIKAEVALSGIRNNNGLGHGRKAGEILVGNCAGGEMLIGELSSDLKKTTVNIIESVQVDSYIDNPSYFDDPYKTDVFDASGFVLPGLSRPIDVPKQVHNTTSDIGSMVWYVKPAAGSNGGYEKRLMFEDDGTRARSAAAAVLVAIDPAQEKGERKAWLFVTGFMAGSVVAVKVDL
;
A
#
# COMPACT_ATOMS: atom_id res chain seq x y z
N MET A 1 4.48 -27.57 51.46
CA MET A 1 3.64 -27.20 50.29
C MET A 1 3.33 -25.71 50.20
N ALA A 2 3.04 -25.00 51.31
CA ALA A 2 2.67 -23.57 51.27
C ALA A 2 3.74 -22.61 50.70
N ALA A 3 5.04 -22.93 50.80
CA ALA A 3 6.12 -22.12 50.24
C ALA A 3 6.44 -22.40 48.75
N LEU A 4 5.94 -23.52 48.20
CA LEU A 4 6.22 -23.90 46.81
C LEU A 4 5.30 -23.14 45.82
N VAL A 5 4.07 -22.85 46.23
CA VAL A 5 3.07 -22.18 45.39
C VAL A 5 3.48 -20.74 45.06
N PRO A 6 3.92 -19.89 46.03
CA PRO A 6 4.38 -18.54 45.72
C PRO A 6 5.63 -18.51 44.83
N VAL A 7 6.56 -19.45 45.02
CA VAL A 7 7.77 -19.58 44.18
C VAL A 7 7.42 -20.02 42.76
N LEU A 8 6.47 -20.95 42.60
CA LEU A 8 5.98 -21.38 41.30
C LEU A 8 5.23 -20.24 40.58
N VAL A 9 4.37 -19.50 41.29
CA VAL A 9 3.65 -18.34 40.75
C VAL A 9 4.63 -17.24 40.34
N ALA A 10 5.62 -16.92 41.18
CA ALA A 10 6.68 -15.97 40.85
C ALA A 10 7.52 -16.44 39.66
N GLY A 11 7.88 -17.73 39.61
CA GLY A 11 8.60 -18.34 38.50
C GLY A 11 7.82 -18.28 37.18
N LEU A 12 6.51 -18.58 37.20
CA LEU A 12 5.62 -18.47 36.04
C LEU A 12 5.41 -17.01 35.61
N ALA A 13 5.34 -16.08 36.56
CA ALA A 13 5.23 -14.65 36.26
C ALA A 13 6.52 -14.09 35.66
N ILE A 14 7.70 -14.49 36.17
CA ILE A 14 9.01 -14.13 35.61
C ILE A 14 9.17 -14.76 34.22
N PHE A 15 8.86 -16.05 34.08
CA PHE A 15 8.92 -16.75 32.80
C PHE A 15 7.96 -16.12 31.78
N GLY A 16 6.71 -15.87 32.18
CA GLY A 16 5.73 -15.22 31.33
C GLY A 16 6.12 -13.79 30.95
N GLY A 17 6.61 -13.01 31.93
CA GLY A 17 7.12 -11.66 31.68
C GLY A 17 8.33 -11.64 30.75
N PHE A 18 9.31 -12.51 30.96
CA PHE A 18 10.51 -12.55 30.13
C PHE A 18 10.23 -12.99 28.69
N ASN A 19 9.35 -13.98 28.49
CA ASN A 19 9.07 -14.53 27.17
C ASN A 19 8.02 -13.74 26.39
N TYR A 20 7.01 -13.16 27.05
CA TYR A 20 5.88 -12.51 26.36
C TYR A 20 5.87 -10.99 26.48
N ALA A 21 6.56 -10.38 27.45
CA ALA A 21 6.55 -8.91 27.57
C ALA A 21 7.15 -8.20 26.35
N PRO A 22 8.23 -8.67 25.69
CA PRO A 22 8.72 -8.02 24.47
C PRO A 22 7.70 -8.02 23.35
N ALA A 23 7.06 -9.18 23.11
CA ALA A 23 6.00 -9.31 22.11
C ALA A 23 4.80 -8.42 22.44
N ALA A 24 4.35 -8.42 23.71
CA ALA A 24 3.25 -7.58 24.15
C ALA A 24 3.57 -6.08 24.02
N LYS A 25 4.78 -5.65 24.38
CA LYS A 25 5.24 -4.27 24.20
C LYS A 25 5.26 -3.87 22.72
N ARG A 26 5.74 -4.75 21.84
CA ARG A 26 5.71 -4.52 20.39
C ARG A 26 4.27 -4.40 19.88
N THR A 27 3.37 -5.29 20.29
CA THR A 27 1.95 -5.21 19.92
C THR A 27 1.32 -3.90 20.39
N ILE A 28 1.60 -3.45 21.62
CA ILE A 28 1.11 -2.16 22.15
C ILE A 28 1.64 -0.97 21.33
N ALA A 29 2.94 -0.97 21.01
CA ALA A 29 3.56 0.07 20.20
C ALA A 29 2.99 0.11 18.78
N LEU A 30 2.93 -1.04 18.10
CA LEU A 30 2.38 -1.15 16.74
C LEU A 30 0.91 -0.72 16.70
N ALA A 31 0.11 -1.11 17.69
CA ALA A 31 -1.29 -0.70 17.82
C ALA A 31 -1.47 0.81 18.08
N GLY A 32 -0.41 1.53 18.45
CA GLY A 32 -0.45 2.94 18.81
C GLY A 32 -1.14 3.22 20.14
N ILE A 33 -1.24 2.23 21.03
CA ILE A 33 -1.90 2.41 22.33
C ILE A 33 -1.05 3.35 23.18
N GLY A 34 -1.62 4.51 23.50
CA GLY A 34 -0.94 5.57 24.25
C GLY A 34 -0.08 6.51 23.40
N ARG A 35 0.00 6.31 22.08
CA ARG A 35 0.65 7.26 21.16
C ARG A 35 -0.22 8.51 21.04
N GLU A 36 0.39 9.68 21.16
CA GLU A 36 -0.24 10.98 20.88
C GLU A 36 -0.38 11.18 19.37
N LYS A 37 -1.46 11.83 18.94
CA LYS A 37 -1.60 12.26 17.54
C LYS A 37 -0.94 13.63 17.40
N LEU A 38 0.09 13.73 16.57
CA LEU A 38 0.90 14.93 16.40
C LEU A 38 0.83 15.41 14.94
N ASN A 39 1.14 16.69 14.75
CA ASN A 39 1.29 17.30 13.44
C ASN A 39 2.72 17.77 13.26
N THR A 40 3.40 17.31 12.21
CA THR A 40 4.67 17.90 11.79
C THR A 40 4.48 19.38 11.48
N ALA A 41 5.32 20.22 12.06
CA ALA A 41 5.30 21.65 11.84
C ALA A 41 5.63 21.98 10.38
N VAL A 42 4.79 22.81 9.76
CA VAL A 42 5.01 23.32 8.41
C VAL A 42 5.41 24.79 8.55
N ALA A 43 6.63 25.13 8.14
CA ALA A 43 7.21 26.45 8.39
C ALA A 43 6.51 27.57 7.60
N GLN A 44 6.11 27.30 6.37
CA GLN A 44 5.44 28.26 5.49
C GLN A 44 4.18 27.64 4.89
N ALA A 45 3.12 28.43 4.70
CA ALA A 45 1.87 27.93 4.15
C ALA A 45 2.04 27.27 2.77
N GLY A 46 2.99 27.75 1.95
CA GLY A 46 3.30 27.17 0.64
C GLY A 46 4.08 25.86 0.68
N ASP A 47 4.53 25.40 1.84
CA ASP A 47 5.23 24.12 2.02
C ASP A 47 4.26 22.96 2.31
N LEU A 48 2.94 23.20 2.28
CA LEU A 48 1.89 22.20 2.38
C LEU A 48 0.84 22.46 1.31
N ILE A 49 0.62 21.49 0.44
CA ILE A 49 -0.27 21.60 -0.72
C ILE A 49 -1.22 20.39 -0.71
N TYR A 50 -2.49 20.65 -0.96
CA TYR A 50 -3.51 19.63 -1.18
C TYR A 50 -3.70 19.49 -2.69
N ILE A 51 -3.58 18.27 -3.21
CA ILE A 51 -3.77 18.01 -4.64
C ILE A 51 -5.26 17.78 -4.89
N ASP A 52 -5.90 18.71 -5.59
CA ASP A 52 -7.35 18.67 -5.81
C ASP A 52 -7.81 17.40 -6.56
N ASP A 53 -9.01 16.91 -6.25
CA ASP A 53 -9.64 15.78 -6.95
C ASP A 53 -8.78 14.49 -6.91
N THR A 54 -8.25 14.19 -5.71
CA THR A 54 -7.47 12.97 -5.43
C THR A 54 -7.98 12.29 -4.15
N ILE A 55 -9.27 11.97 -4.15
CA ILE A 55 -9.96 11.42 -2.98
C ILE A 55 -9.62 9.93 -2.83
N HIS A 56 -9.30 9.51 -1.60
CA HIS A 56 -9.09 8.13 -1.20
C HIS A 56 -8.09 7.36 -2.07
N CYS A 57 -7.08 8.06 -2.57
CA CYS A 57 -6.01 7.38 -3.28
C CYS A 57 -5.22 6.55 -2.27
N GLU A 58 -5.27 5.24 -2.41
CA GLU A 58 -4.64 4.34 -1.43
C GLU A 58 -3.16 4.17 -1.74
N ASP A 59 -2.78 4.20 -3.02
CA ASP A 59 -1.39 3.97 -3.43
C ASP A 59 -0.84 5.03 -4.40
N VAL A 60 0.48 5.22 -4.44
CA VAL A 60 1.17 6.14 -5.35
C VAL A 60 2.58 5.67 -5.70
N HIS A 61 2.94 5.81 -6.98
CA HIS A 61 4.29 5.54 -7.47
C HIS A 61 4.87 6.74 -8.20
N TYR A 62 6.12 7.07 -7.91
CA TYR A 62 6.90 8.06 -8.66
C TYR A 62 7.60 7.38 -9.83
N HIS A 63 7.15 7.67 -11.05
CA HIS A 63 7.77 7.14 -12.26
C HIS A 63 8.92 8.04 -12.70
N GLU A 64 10.10 7.79 -12.11
CA GLU A 64 11.33 8.56 -12.29
C GLU A 64 11.63 8.94 -13.76
N PRO A 65 11.54 8.03 -14.76
CA PRO A 65 11.85 8.39 -16.15
C PRO A 65 10.98 9.52 -16.72
N SER A 66 9.74 9.64 -16.24
CA SER A 66 8.82 10.72 -16.65
C SER A 66 8.83 11.92 -15.71
N GLY A 67 9.28 11.73 -14.46
CA GLY A 67 9.15 12.72 -13.39
C GLY A 67 7.70 12.95 -12.93
N LEU A 68 6.78 12.03 -13.18
CA LEU A 68 5.36 12.12 -12.83
C LEU A 68 5.00 11.06 -11.78
N LEU A 69 3.97 11.35 -10.97
CA LEU A 69 3.40 10.37 -10.04
C LEU A 69 2.13 9.78 -10.64
N PHE A 70 1.91 8.48 -10.40
CA PHE A 70 0.70 7.77 -10.77
C PHE A 70 0.02 7.28 -9.49
N THR A 71 -1.29 7.47 -9.40
CA THR A 71 -2.09 7.08 -8.23
C THR A 71 -3.50 6.66 -8.64
N ALA A 72 -4.17 5.80 -7.89
CA ALA A 72 -5.55 5.38 -8.15
C ALA A 72 -6.50 5.83 -7.04
N CYS A 73 -7.47 6.65 -7.41
CA CYS A 73 -8.33 7.39 -6.50
C CYS A 73 -9.80 7.02 -6.69
N GLU A 74 -10.60 7.22 -5.65
CA GLU A 74 -12.05 7.09 -5.73
C GLU A 74 -12.68 8.40 -6.25
N ASP A 75 -13.85 8.25 -6.87
CA ASP A 75 -14.64 9.36 -7.39
C ASP A 75 -15.62 9.95 -6.39
N ASN A 76 -15.84 9.25 -5.27
CA ASN A 76 -16.89 9.58 -4.33
C ASN A 76 -16.47 9.17 -2.91
N GLU A 77 -16.41 10.16 -2.04
CA GLU A 77 -15.96 10.04 -0.65
C GLU A 77 -16.85 9.09 0.19
N GLU A 78 -18.14 8.94 -0.15
CA GLU A 78 -19.05 8.12 0.66
C GLU A 78 -18.98 6.62 0.35
N ASN A 79 -18.50 6.25 -0.83
CA ASN A 79 -18.64 4.89 -1.32
C ASN A 79 -17.73 3.91 -0.57
N ARG A 80 -16.50 4.33 -0.24
CA ARG A 80 -15.50 3.48 0.43
C ARG A 80 -15.95 3.03 1.82
N ALA A 81 -16.70 3.88 2.53
CA ALA A 81 -17.33 3.54 3.82
C ALA A 81 -18.40 2.44 3.73
N LYS A 82 -18.90 2.14 2.51
CA LYS A 82 -19.94 1.14 2.22
C LYS A 82 -19.39 -0.08 1.47
N TRP A 83 -18.34 0.11 0.67
CA TRP A 83 -17.69 -0.96 -0.07
C TRP A 83 -16.21 -0.71 -0.33
N PHE A 84 -15.35 -1.43 0.39
CA PHE A 84 -13.92 -1.58 0.15
C PHE A 84 -13.37 -2.83 0.88
N PRO A 85 -13.10 -3.92 0.16
CA PRO A 85 -12.59 -5.17 0.74
C PRO A 85 -11.27 -5.02 1.51
N GLY A 86 -10.37 -4.11 1.12
CA GLY A 86 -9.10 -3.86 1.82
C GLY A 86 -9.28 -3.47 3.30
N LEU A 87 -10.43 -2.92 3.67
CA LEU A 87 -10.79 -2.63 5.06
C LEU A 87 -11.87 -3.56 5.62
N GLY A 88 -12.15 -4.69 4.96
CA GLY A 88 -13.25 -5.59 5.32
C GLY A 88 -14.63 -4.96 5.19
N THR A 89 -14.75 -3.81 4.51
CA THR A 89 -16.01 -3.08 4.35
C THR A 89 -16.77 -3.65 3.17
N LEU A 90 -17.74 -4.52 3.45
CA LEU A 90 -18.49 -5.27 2.43
C LEU A 90 -20.00 -5.14 2.65
N THR A 91 -20.47 -3.97 3.08
CA THR A 91 -21.84 -3.79 3.58
C THR A 91 -22.86 -3.59 2.46
N ASP A 92 -22.46 -2.94 1.35
CA ASP A 92 -23.34 -2.65 0.22
C ASP A 92 -22.71 -2.98 -1.16
N PRO A 93 -22.96 -4.18 -1.73
CA PRO A 93 -22.48 -4.52 -3.06
C PRO A 93 -23.15 -3.72 -4.17
N LEU A 94 -24.31 -3.07 -3.95
CA LEU A 94 -24.91 -2.20 -4.97
C LEU A 94 -24.10 -0.92 -5.12
N VAL A 95 -23.67 -0.32 -4.01
CA VAL A 95 -22.72 0.81 -4.04
C VAL A 95 -21.41 0.36 -4.67
N GLY A 96 -20.86 -0.77 -4.23
CA GLY A 96 -19.65 -1.38 -4.81
C GLY A 96 -19.73 -1.51 -6.33
N SER A 97 -20.85 -2.01 -6.86
CA SER A 97 -21.01 -2.26 -8.30
C SER A 97 -21.07 -0.98 -9.15
N LYS A 98 -21.31 0.18 -8.54
CA LYS A 98 -21.47 1.46 -9.24
C LYS A 98 -20.26 2.39 -9.11
N GLN A 99 -19.23 1.98 -8.38
CA GLN A 99 -18.02 2.79 -8.24
C GLN A 99 -17.27 2.89 -9.57
N LYS A 100 -16.72 4.09 -9.80
CA LYS A 100 -16.10 4.50 -11.06
C LYS A 100 -14.81 5.27 -10.76
N GLY A 101 -13.96 4.77 -9.86
CA GLY A 101 -12.68 5.41 -9.54
C GLY A 101 -11.81 5.68 -10.77
N SER A 102 -10.62 6.20 -10.57
CA SER A 102 -9.73 6.59 -11.67
C SER A 102 -8.26 6.52 -11.35
N ILE A 103 -7.47 6.48 -12.41
CA ILE A 103 -6.03 6.71 -12.35
C ILE A 103 -5.77 8.20 -12.57
N HIS A 104 -4.98 8.79 -11.69
CA HIS A 104 -4.53 10.18 -11.77
C HIS A 104 -3.03 10.22 -12.03
N VAL A 105 -2.62 11.23 -12.79
CA VAL A 105 -1.22 11.59 -13.01
C VAL A 105 -0.98 12.95 -12.37
N ILE A 106 -0.01 13.03 -11.46
CA ILE A 106 0.36 14.27 -10.76
C ILE A 106 1.71 14.74 -11.27
N ASP A 107 1.82 16.02 -11.64
CA ASP A 107 3.09 16.66 -11.97
C ASP A 107 3.66 17.36 -10.71
N PRO A 108 4.77 16.88 -10.14
CA PRO A 108 5.33 17.44 -8.93
C PRO A 108 5.99 18.82 -9.14
N LYS A 109 6.15 19.29 -10.38
CA LYS A 109 6.74 20.60 -10.68
C LYS A 109 5.77 21.74 -10.47
N ASP A 110 4.50 21.54 -10.82
CA ASP A 110 3.45 22.55 -10.71
C ASP A 110 2.29 22.14 -9.79
N MET A 111 2.35 20.94 -9.22
CA MET A 111 1.36 20.36 -8.30
C MET A 111 -0.01 20.16 -8.93
N THR A 112 -0.07 20.07 -10.26
CA THR A 112 -1.31 19.78 -10.98
C THR A 112 -1.56 18.28 -11.06
N GLN A 113 -2.83 17.91 -11.22
CA GLN A 113 -3.21 16.52 -11.48
C GLN A 113 -4.13 16.42 -12.70
N LYS A 114 -4.10 15.24 -13.32
CA LYS A 114 -4.99 14.87 -14.40
C LYS A 114 -5.56 13.49 -14.21
N ARG A 115 -6.89 13.42 -14.16
CA ARG A 115 -7.65 12.17 -14.28
C ARG A 115 -7.53 11.58 -15.70
N LEU A 116 -7.11 10.32 -15.80
CA LEU A 116 -7.06 9.59 -17.07
C LEU A 116 -8.45 9.06 -17.42
N LYS A 117 -8.90 9.33 -18.64
CA LYS A 117 -10.12 8.71 -19.18
C LYS A 117 -9.81 7.30 -19.65
N PHE A 118 -10.59 6.32 -19.18
CA PHE A 118 -10.42 4.96 -19.65
C PHE A 118 -10.95 4.75 -21.07
N GLU A 119 -10.17 4.04 -21.88
CA GLU A 119 -10.58 3.47 -23.16
C GLU A 119 -10.75 1.96 -23.01
N ASN A 120 -11.77 1.40 -23.66
CA ASN A 120 -12.11 -0.03 -23.58
C ASN A 120 -12.46 -0.54 -22.18
N PHE A 121 -12.78 0.35 -21.24
CA PHE A 121 -13.19 -0.02 -19.90
C PHE A 121 -14.28 0.93 -19.40
N ASP A 122 -15.51 0.42 -19.38
CA ASP A 122 -16.68 1.07 -18.77
C ASP A 122 -17.29 0.17 -17.69
N SER A 123 -16.43 -0.47 -16.90
CA SER A 123 -16.82 -1.37 -15.82
C SER A 123 -16.76 -0.67 -14.46
N THR A 124 -17.02 -1.42 -13.39
CA THR A 124 -16.77 -1.01 -12.00
C THR A 124 -15.26 -0.90 -11.77
N TYR A 125 -14.83 0.18 -11.11
CA TYR A 125 -13.46 0.31 -10.61
C TYR A 125 -13.50 0.83 -9.17
N VAL A 126 -13.13 -0.04 -8.23
CA VAL A 126 -12.94 0.26 -6.80
C VAL A 126 -11.44 0.17 -6.56
N THR A 127 -10.79 1.30 -6.30
CA THR A 127 -9.33 1.42 -6.38
C THR A 127 -8.64 0.87 -5.13
N HIS A 128 -7.39 0.41 -5.28
CA HIS A 128 -6.51 -0.02 -4.19
C HIS A 128 -5.05 0.18 -4.67
N GLY A 129 -4.15 -0.79 -4.44
CA GLY A 129 -2.77 -0.75 -4.92
C GLY A 129 -2.61 -0.72 -6.43
N ILE A 130 -1.57 -0.04 -6.91
CA ILE A 130 -1.21 0.06 -8.32
C ILE A 130 0.30 -0.07 -8.49
N ASP A 131 0.77 -0.26 -9.72
CA ASP A 131 2.18 -0.05 -10.05
C ASP A 131 2.30 0.41 -11.49
N VAL A 132 3.43 1.04 -11.82
CA VAL A 132 3.72 1.64 -13.12
C VAL A 132 5.13 1.36 -13.58
N ILE A 133 5.28 0.85 -14.80
CA ILE A 133 6.59 0.67 -15.45
C ILE A 133 6.60 1.30 -16.84
N THR A 134 7.78 1.74 -17.27
CA THR A 134 8.00 2.14 -18.67
C THR A 134 7.71 0.96 -19.61
N ASP A 135 7.05 1.22 -20.73
CA ASP A 135 6.93 0.24 -21.80
C ASP A 135 8.31 -0.02 -22.42
N PRO A 136 8.84 -1.26 -22.35
CA PRO A 136 10.18 -1.57 -22.84
C PRO A 136 10.34 -1.38 -24.36
N GLN A 137 9.24 -1.31 -25.10
CA GLN A 137 9.23 -1.05 -26.54
C GLN A 137 8.97 0.42 -26.88
N ARG A 138 8.51 1.22 -25.90
CA ARG A 138 8.08 2.60 -26.12
C ARG A 138 8.32 3.48 -24.89
N ALA A 139 9.44 4.21 -24.87
CA ALA A 139 9.85 5.04 -23.74
C ALA A 139 8.88 6.19 -23.39
N ASP A 140 8.01 6.63 -24.32
CA ASP A 140 6.96 7.62 -24.08
C ASP A 140 5.63 7.00 -23.60
N ALA A 141 5.66 5.74 -23.16
CA ALA A 141 4.49 5.02 -22.67
C ALA A 141 4.80 4.22 -21.41
N VAL A 142 3.74 3.92 -20.65
CA VAL A 142 3.79 3.11 -19.44
C VAL A 142 2.71 2.05 -19.44
N TYR A 143 3.00 0.94 -18.77
CA TYR A 143 1.99 0.00 -18.30
C TYR A 143 1.60 0.35 -16.87
N ILE A 144 0.29 0.30 -16.58
CA ILE A 144 -0.25 0.54 -15.24
C ILE A 144 -1.09 -0.68 -14.86
N PHE A 145 -0.73 -1.33 -13.77
CA PHE A 145 -1.46 -2.48 -13.24
C PHE A 145 -2.14 -2.01 -11.97
N ALA A 146 -3.41 -2.36 -11.78
CA ALA A 146 -4.18 -1.84 -10.67
C ALA A 146 -5.13 -2.89 -10.08
N VAL A 147 -5.13 -2.99 -8.76
CA VAL A 147 -6.10 -3.81 -8.04
C VAL A 147 -7.50 -3.17 -8.16
N ASN A 148 -8.50 -4.01 -8.39
CA ASN A 148 -9.90 -3.62 -8.52
C ASN A 148 -10.81 -4.54 -7.70
N HIS A 149 -11.62 -3.95 -6.83
CA HIS A 149 -12.45 -4.65 -5.86
C HIS A 149 -13.94 -4.71 -6.21
N VAL A 150 -14.26 -5.41 -7.29
CA VAL A 150 -15.64 -5.56 -7.76
C VAL A 150 -16.45 -6.53 -6.86
N PRO A 151 -17.71 -6.23 -6.50
CA PRO A 151 -18.59 -7.20 -5.85
C PRO A 151 -18.75 -8.50 -6.63
N HIS A 152 -18.82 -9.61 -5.92
CA HIS A 152 -19.14 -10.89 -6.53
C HIS A 152 -20.59 -10.87 -7.07
N PRO A 153 -20.85 -11.35 -8.30
CA PRO A 153 -22.19 -11.32 -8.89
C PRO A 153 -23.27 -11.98 -8.02
N ASP A 154 -22.95 -13.10 -7.37
CA ASP A 154 -23.89 -13.77 -6.47
C ASP A 154 -24.26 -12.88 -5.27
N TYR A 155 -23.31 -12.14 -4.70
CA TYR A 155 -23.62 -11.24 -3.59
C TYR A 155 -24.44 -10.04 -4.04
N LEU A 156 -24.16 -9.51 -5.23
CA LEU A 156 -24.95 -8.46 -5.83
C LEU A 156 -26.39 -8.93 -6.10
N ALA A 157 -26.56 -10.16 -6.59
CA ALA A 157 -27.86 -10.74 -6.90
C ALA A 157 -28.73 -10.91 -5.65
N THR A 158 -28.18 -11.27 -4.49
CA THR A 158 -28.97 -11.37 -3.25
C THR A 158 -29.54 -10.02 -2.84
N LYS A 159 -28.77 -8.94 -2.97
CA LYS A 159 -29.25 -7.59 -2.69
C LYS A 159 -30.31 -7.13 -3.67
N LEU A 160 -30.13 -7.39 -4.97
CA LEU A 160 -31.14 -7.05 -5.98
C LEU A 160 -32.45 -7.85 -5.82
N GLY A 161 -32.34 -9.11 -5.39
CA GLY A 161 -33.48 -10.01 -5.20
C GLY A 161 -34.15 -9.94 -3.82
N GLY A 162 -33.63 -9.14 -2.88
CA GLY A 162 -34.12 -9.07 -1.50
C GLY A 162 -33.87 -10.34 -0.68
N GLN A 163 -32.85 -11.12 -1.03
CA GLN A 163 -32.52 -12.42 -0.42
C GLN A 163 -31.36 -12.30 0.59
N ASP A 164 -31.48 -11.37 1.55
CA ASP A 164 -30.41 -11.06 2.52
C ASP A 164 -30.00 -12.23 3.41
N SER A 165 -30.83 -13.28 3.53
CA SER A 165 -30.55 -14.48 4.34
C SER A 165 -29.72 -15.56 3.60
N GLN A 166 -29.45 -15.40 2.31
CA GLN A 166 -28.66 -16.39 1.56
C GLN A 166 -27.21 -16.38 2.02
N LYS A 167 -26.66 -17.57 2.30
CA LYS A 167 -25.25 -17.71 2.65
C LYS A 167 -24.38 -17.42 1.43
N ILE A 168 -23.57 -16.38 1.50
CA ILE A 168 -22.58 -16.00 0.49
C ILE A 168 -21.20 -16.43 0.96
N THR A 169 -20.51 -17.22 0.15
CA THR A 169 -19.15 -17.72 0.44
C THR A 169 -18.07 -16.78 -0.05
N GLN A 170 -18.35 -15.97 -1.08
CA GLN A 170 -17.43 -14.98 -1.62
C GLN A 170 -18.19 -13.70 -1.94
N LYS A 171 -17.84 -12.62 -1.22
CA LYS A 171 -18.51 -11.32 -1.36
C LYS A 171 -17.85 -10.43 -2.42
N SER A 172 -16.53 -10.54 -2.60
CA SER A 172 -15.76 -9.78 -3.58
C SER A 172 -15.21 -10.69 -4.69
N GLN A 173 -15.20 -10.20 -5.91
CA GLN A 173 -14.47 -10.77 -7.05
C GLN A 173 -13.35 -9.79 -7.43
N SER A 174 -12.44 -9.60 -6.46
CA SER A 174 -11.24 -8.78 -6.62
C SER A 174 -10.37 -9.32 -7.76
N ARG A 175 -9.71 -8.41 -8.46
CA ARG A 175 -8.99 -8.67 -9.72
C ARG A 175 -7.87 -7.65 -9.92
N VAL A 176 -7.07 -7.85 -10.95
CA VAL A 176 -6.11 -6.85 -11.43
C VAL A 176 -6.51 -6.39 -12.82
N GLU A 177 -6.52 -5.08 -13.04
CA GLU A 177 -6.77 -4.43 -14.31
C GLU A 177 -5.45 -3.90 -14.88
N ILE A 178 -5.24 -4.09 -16.17
CA ILE A 178 -4.01 -3.69 -16.86
C ILE A 178 -4.35 -2.63 -17.90
N PHE A 179 -3.65 -1.52 -17.83
CA PHE A 179 -3.78 -0.39 -18.72
C PHE A 179 -2.44 -0.07 -19.39
N HIS A 180 -2.53 0.58 -20.55
CA HIS A 180 -1.41 1.20 -21.24
C HIS A 180 -1.71 2.68 -21.44
N HIS A 181 -0.74 3.53 -21.10
CA HIS A 181 -0.89 4.98 -21.15
C HIS A 181 0.28 5.61 -21.91
N ILE A 182 -0.04 6.47 -22.86
CA ILE A 182 0.97 7.30 -23.54
C ILE A 182 1.16 8.57 -22.72
N LEU A 183 2.38 8.84 -22.28
CA LEU A 183 2.70 10.00 -21.44
C LEU A 183 2.24 11.30 -22.12
N GLY A 184 1.60 12.18 -21.34
CA GLY A 184 1.03 13.44 -21.82
C GLY A 184 -0.35 13.32 -22.48
N SER A 185 -0.79 12.12 -22.86
CA SER A 185 -2.16 11.90 -23.36
C SER A 185 -3.20 12.06 -22.23
N SER A 186 -4.49 12.03 -22.57
CA SER A 186 -5.59 12.11 -21.58
C SER A 186 -6.25 10.77 -21.29
N THR A 187 -5.71 9.67 -21.81
CA THR A 187 -6.39 8.38 -21.77
C THR A 187 -5.48 7.26 -21.29
N ALA A 188 -6.06 6.29 -20.60
CA ALA A 188 -5.44 5.02 -20.28
C ALA A 188 -6.26 3.91 -20.95
N LYS A 189 -5.63 3.18 -21.86
CA LYS A 189 -6.29 2.12 -22.61
C LYS A 189 -6.24 0.83 -21.81
N HIS A 190 -7.40 0.32 -21.42
CA HIS A 190 -7.49 -1.00 -20.82
C HIS A 190 -7.09 -2.08 -21.83
N LEU A 191 -6.27 -3.01 -21.37
CA LEU A 191 -5.78 -4.13 -22.13
C LEU A 191 -6.38 -5.44 -21.64
N ARG A 192 -6.44 -5.62 -20.32
CA ARG A 192 -6.69 -6.94 -19.73
C ARG A 192 -7.22 -6.85 -18.31
N THR A 193 -8.19 -7.70 -18.02
CA THR A 193 -8.59 -8.03 -16.64
C THR A 193 -8.01 -9.40 -16.29
N VAL A 194 -7.48 -9.54 -15.07
CA VAL A 194 -6.89 -10.79 -14.57
C VAL A 194 -7.63 -11.25 -13.31
N ILE A 195 -8.23 -12.44 -13.39
CA ILE A 195 -8.84 -13.14 -12.27
C ILE A 195 -8.20 -14.52 -12.15
N HIS A 196 -7.80 -14.91 -10.94
CA HIS A 196 -7.25 -16.24 -10.68
C HIS A 196 -7.61 -16.70 -9.25
N PRO A 197 -7.84 -18.01 -8.99
CA PRO A 197 -8.19 -18.52 -7.64
C PRO A 197 -7.16 -18.25 -6.54
N LEU A 198 -5.90 -17.96 -6.92
CA LEU A 198 -4.86 -17.55 -5.97
C LEU A 198 -4.94 -16.06 -5.61
N ILE A 199 -5.63 -15.23 -6.39
CA ILE A 199 -5.84 -13.81 -6.11
C ILE A 199 -7.16 -13.67 -5.34
N LYS A 200 -7.07 -13.75 -4.01
CA LYS A 200 -8.24 -13.85 -3.11
C LYS A 200 -8.58 -12.51 -2.47
N THR A 201 -7.57 -11.86 -1.93
CA THR A 201 -7.62 -10.61 -1.15
C THR A 201 -6.50 -9.69 -1.64
N PRO A 202 -6.43 -9.40 -2.97
CA PRO A 202 -5.35 -8.61 -3.53
C PRO A 202 -5.27 -7.26 -2.84
N ASN A 203 -4.07 -6.86 -2.44
CA ASN A 203 -3.84 -5.55 -1.84
C ASN A 203 -3.02 -4.67 -2.80
N ASP A 204 -1.82 -5.10 -3.15
CA ASP A 204 -0.94 -4.33 -4.01
C ASP A 204 -0.22 -5.19 -5.07
N VAL A 205 0.33 -4.55 -6.09
CA VAL A 205 0.98 -5.15 -7.24
C VAL A 205 2.43 -4.68 -7.41
N PHE A 206 3.27 -5.55 -7.98
CA PHE A 206 4.60 -5.19 -8.49
C PHE A 206 4.71 -5.72 -9.91
N ILE A 207 4.90 -4.84 -10.89
CA ILE A 207 5.08 -5.21 -12.28
C ILE A 207 6.54 -5.59 -12.49
N LYS A 208 6.76 -6.85 -12.85
CA LYS A 208 8.08 -7.33 -13.25
C LYS A 208 8.35 -6.99 -14.72
N ASP A 209 7.36 -7.20 -15.56
CA ASP A 209 7.37 -6.89 -16.99
C ASP A 209 5.91 -6.80 -17.52
N PRO A 210 5.68 -6.40 -18.79
CA PRO A 210 4.32 -6.23 -19.31
C PRO A 210 3.43 -7.47 -19.24
N TYR A 211 3.99 -8.68 -19.07
CA TYR A 211 3.26 -9.95 -19.04
C TYR A 211 3.40 -10.69 -17.71
N SER A 212 4.11 -10.13 -16.73
CA SER A 212 4.23 -10.76 -15.42
C SER A 212 4.32 -9.78 -14.27
N PHE A 213 3.67 -10.14 -13.17
CA PHE A 213 3.57 -9.30 -11.99
C PHE A 213 3.44 -10.15 -10.73
N TYR A 214 3.64 -9.50 -9.60
CA TYR A 214 3.38 -10.03 -8.27
C TYR A 214 2.17 -9.32 -7.69
N VAL A 215 1.36 -10.03 -6.92
CA VAL A 215 0.23 -9.45 -6.20
C VAL A 215 0.16 -10.04 -4.80
N THR A 216 0.04 -9.20 -3.79
CA THR A 216 -0.11 -9.64 -2.40
C THR A 216 -1.55 -10.01 -2.10
N ASN A 217 -1.79 -11.07 -1.35
CA ASN A 217 -3.05 -11.28 -0.65
C ASN A 217 -2.88 -10.81 0.79
N ASP A 218 -3.61 -9.79 1.23
CA ASP A 218 -3.39 -9.18 2.55
C ASP A 218 -4.00 -9.94 3.72
N HIS A 219 -4.92 -10.86 3.44
CA HIS A 219 -5.64 -11.62 4.47
C HIS A 219 -6.01 -13.02 4.01
N TYR A 220 -6.01 -13.96 4.93
CA TYR A 220 -6.57 -15.29 4.70
C TYR A 220 -8.11 -15.28 4.81
N TYR A 221 -8.64 -14.61 5.83
CA TYR A 221 -10.07 -14.35 5.99
C TYR A 221 -10.45 -13.02 5.34
N PRO A 222 -11.29 -13.01 4.28
CA PRO A 222 -11.67 -11.77 3.60
C PRO A 222 -12.57 -10.87 4.46
N ASP A 223 -13.27 -11.42 5.46
CA ASP A 223 -14.16 -10.67 6.35
C ASP A 223 -14.38 -11.34 7.72
N GLY A 224 -15.11 -10.64 8.59
CA GLY A 224 -15.56 -11.15 9.88
C GLY A 224 -14.48 -11.20 10.95
N VAL A 225 -14.77 -11.94 12.04
CA VAL A 225 -13.91 -12.01 13.23
C VAL A 225 -12.53 -12.56 12.92
N GLY A 226 -12.42 -13.50 11.96
CA GLY A 226 -11.14 -14.07 11.53
C GLY A 226 -10.19 -12.99 11.02
N ARG A 227 -10.68 -12.06 10.18
CA ARG A 227 -9.92 -10.93 9.65
C ARG A 227 -9.35 -10.06 10.79
N HIS A 228 -10.19 -9.67 11.74
CA HIS A 228 -9.75 -8.85 12.88
C HIS A 228 -8.73 -9.55 13.79
N VAL A 229 -8.77 -10.88 13.88
CA VAL A 229 -7.74 -11.64 14.59
C VAL A 229 -6.41 -11.58 13.84
N GLU A 230 -6.42 -11.61 12.50
CA GLU A 230 -5.21 -11.47 11.68
C GLU A 230 -4.50 -10.13 11.91
N ASP A 231 -5.26 -9.04 12.00
CA ASP A 231 -4.74 -7.71 12.26
C ASP A 231 -4.00 -7.63 13.61
N ILE A 232 -4.52 -8.26 14.66
CA ILE A 232 -4.03 -8.04 16.03
C ILE A 232 -3.03 -9.10 16.49
N TRP A 233 -3.25 -10.36 16.14
CA TRP A 233 -2.47 -11.48 16.69
C TRP A 233 -1.15 -11.70 15.92
N PRO A 234 0.03 -11.64 16.57
CA PRO A 234 1.32 -11.76 15.86
C PRO A 234 1.58 -13.09 15.15
N GLY A 235 0.84 -14.15 15.46
CA GLY A 235 1.02 -15.48 14.87
C GLY A 235 0.27 -15.73 13.55
N THR A 236 -0.31 -14.70 12.92
CA THR A 236 -1.12 -14.81 11.69
C THR A 236 -0.29 -14.65 10.42
N THR A 237 0.78 -15.44 10.30
CA THR A 237 1.66 -15.46 9.11
C THR A 237 1.06 -16.32 7.99
N TRP A 238 -0.20 -16.07 7.62
CA TRP A 238 -0.98 -16.93 6.72
C TRP A 238 -1.07 -16.40 5.29
N THR A 239 -0.57 -15.19 5.07
CA THR A 239 -0.72 -14.46 3.82
C THR A 239 0.45 -14.69 2.88
N ASP A 240 0.24 -14.40 1.60
CA ASP A 240 1.14 -14.79 0.50
C ASP A 240 1.22 -13.73 -0.60
N THR A 241 2.29 -13.79 -1.39
CA THR A 241 2.45 -13.04 -2.64
C THR A 241 2.38 -14.04 -3.78
N ILE A 242 1.57 -13.73 -4.78
CA ILE A 242 1.34 -14.58 -5.94
C ILE A 242 2.08 -14.00 -7.13
N TYR A 243 2.93 -14.79 -7.77
CA TYR A 243 3.41 -14.48 -9.10
C TYR A 243 2.35 -14.83 -10.13
N VAL A 244 2.14 -13.94 -11.10
CA VAL A 244 1.18 -14.10 -12.18
C VAL A 244 1.88 -13.86 -13.51
N HIS A 245 1.66 -14.74 -14.46
CA HIS A 245 2.08 -14.61 -15.85
C HIS A 245 0.87 -14.69 -16.79
N ILE A 246 0.86 -13.79 -17.76
CA ILE A 246 -0.18 -13.64 -18.78
C ILE A 246 0.39 -14.16 -20.10
N GLU A 247 -0.18 -15.23 -20.63
CA GLU A 247 0.24 -15.78 -21.92
C GLU A 247 -0.28 -14.94 -23.09
N GLU A 248 -1.50 -14.41 -22.97
CA GLU A 248 -2.16 -13.62 -24.00
C GLU A 248 -2.81 -12.36 -23.41
N MET A 249 -2.19 -11.20 -23.65
CA MET A 249 -2.69 -9.91 -23.20
C MET A 249 -4.03 -9.51 -23.85
N SER A 250 -4.30 -9.99 -25.07
CA SER A 250 -5.48 -9.62 -25.87
C SER A 250 -6.76 -10.38 -25.54
N SER A 251 -6.70 -11.46 -24.74
CA SER A 251 -7.91 -12.23 -24.46
C SER A 251 -8.92 -11.36 -23.68
N LEU A 252 -10.21 -11.58 -23.94
CA LEU A 252 -11.31 -10.89 -23.25
C LEU A 252 -11.85 -11.68 -22.06
N VAL A 253 -11.47 -12.96 -21.93
CA VAL A 253 -11.90 -13.82 -20.81
C VAL A 253 -10.90 -13.66 -19.67
N PRO A 254 -11.29 -13.10 -18.51
CA PRO A 254 -10.32 -12.70 -17.46
C PRO A 254 -9.45 -13.82 -16.86
N THR A 255 -9.85 -15.09 -17.06
CA THR A 255 -9.19 -16.28 -16.50
C THR A 255 -8.35 -17.06 -17.54
N GLU A 256 -8.47 -16.74 -18.82
CA GLU A 256 -7.82 -17.50 -19.90
C GLU A 256 -6.34 -17.16 -20.04
N GLY A 257 -5.46 -18.14 -20.22
CA GLY A 257 -4.02 -17.86 -20.41
C GLY A 257 -3.36 -17.20 -19.20
N ILE A 258 -3.89 -17.40 -17.99
CA ILE A 258 -3.29 -16.94 -16.74
C ILE A 258 -2.60 -18.11 -16.04
N LYS A 259 -1.30 -17.97 -15.80
CA LYS A 259 -0.53 -18.87 -14.94
C LYS A 259 -0.20 -18.15 -13.65
N ALA A 260 -0.44 -18.77 -12.51
CA ALA A 260 -0.07 -18.18 -11.23
C ALA A 260 0.41 -19.22 -10.23
N GLU A 261 1.32 -18.81 -9.36
CA GLU A 261 1.86 -19.63 -8.28
C GLU A 261 2.29 -18.77 -7.09
N VAL A 262 2.41 -19.40 -5.92
CA VAL A 262 2.85 -18.70 -4.70
C VAL A 262 4.35 -18.40 -4.81
N ALA A 263 4.69 -17.12 -4.78
CA ALA A 263 6.06 -16.63 -4.87
C ALA A 263 6.70 -16.36 -3.50
N LEU A 264 5.88 -16.00 -2.52
CA LEU A 264 6.26 -15.76 -1.13
C LEU A 264 5.08 -16.15 -0.24
N SER A 265 5.36 -16.74 0.92
CA SER A 265 4.33 -17.14 1.89
C SER A 265 4.85 -16.96 3.29
N GLY A 266 3.97 -17.00 4.29
CA GLY A 266 4.40 -16.89 5.68
C GLY A 266 4.56 -15.46 6.14
N ILE A 267 3.89 -14.52 5.46
CA ILE A 267 3.88 -13.11 5.84
C ILE A 267 2.62 -12.85 6.66
N ARG A 268 2.71 -11.93 7.62
CA ARG A 268 1.55 -11.43 8.37
C ARG A 268 1.06 -10.18 7.66
N ASN A 269 -0.22 -10.17 7.29
CA ASN A 269 -0.86 -9.04 6.62
C ASN A 269 0.02 -8.47 5.50
N ASN A 270 0.30 -9.33 4.51
CA ASN A 270 1.13 -9.05 3.35
C ASN A 270 0.47 -7.96 2.49
N ASN A 271 0.96 -6.74 2.61
CA ASN A 271 0.26 -5.54 2.18
C ASN A 271 0.96 -4.96 0.95
N GLY A 272 1.47 -3.74 1.03
CA GLY A 272 2.12 -3.07 -0.10
C GLY A 272 3.37 -3.76 -0.66
N LEU A 273 3.59 -3.52 -1.94
CA LEU A 273 4.78 -3.86 -2.69
C LEU A 273 5.46 -2.59 -3.19
N GLY A 274 6.77 -2.67 -3.45
CA GLY A 274 7.49 -1.52 -4.00
C GLY A 274 8.77 -1.90 -4.73
N HIS A 275 9.27 -0.99 -5.56
CA HIS A 275 10.58 -1.12 -6.19
C HIS A 275 11.68 -0.69 -5.21
N GLY A 276 12.71 -1.53 -5.09
CA GLY A 276 13.84 -1.26 -4.19
C GLY A 276 14.94 -0.42 -4.81
N ARG A 277 16.13 -0.52 -4.22
CA ARG A 277 17.34 0.26 -4.56
C ARG A 277 17.86 0.02 -5.98
N LYS A 278 17.50 -1.11 -6.57
CA LYS A 278 18.05 -1.63 -7.83
C LYS A 278 17.02 -2.49 -8.53
N ALA A 279 17.19 -2.65 -9.84
CA ALA A 279 16.37 -3.56 -10.64
C ALA A 279 16.34 -4.97 -10.04
N GLY A 280 15.14 -5.54 -9.91
CA GLY A 280 14.92 -6.86 -9.33
C GLY A 280 14.89 -6.90 -7.80
N GLU A 281 15.08 -5.78 -7.10
CA GLU A 281 14.78 -5.67 -5.67
C GLU A 281 13.31 -5.30 -5.48
N ILE A 282 12.60 -6.09 -4.68
CA ILE A 282 11.18 -5.91 -4.36
C ILE A 282 11.03 -5.66 -2.86
N LEU A 283 10.30 -4.62 -2.50
CA LEU A 283 9.92 -4.30 -1.13
C LEU A 283 8.57 -4.96 -0.83
N VAL A 284 8.44 -5.54 0.35
CA VAL A 284 7.21 -6.24 0.77
C VAL A 284 6.82 -5.76 2.17
N GLY A 285 5.61 -5.22 2.30
CA GLY A 285 5.05 -4.75 3.56
C GLY A 285 4.48 -5.88 4.40
N ASN A 286 5.04 -6.10 5.60
CA ASN A 286 4.41 -6.82 6.70
C ASN A 286 3.70 -5.78 7.58
N CYS A 287 2.51 -5.35 7.14
CA CYS A 287 1.85 -4.14 7.61
C CYS A 287 1.59 -4.16 9.12
N ALA A 288 0.80 -5.14 9.59
CA ALA A 288 0.52 -5.33 11.00
C ALA A 288 1.75 -5.74 11.84
N GLY A 289 2.84 -6.13 11.19
CA GLY A 289 4.13 -6.41 11.81
C GLY A 289 5.03 -5.18 11.95
N GLY A 290 4.72 -4.06 11.30
CA GLY A 290 5.59 -2.87 11.27
C GLY A 290 6.97 -3.18 10.71
N GLU A 291 7.02 -3.92 9.61
CA GLU A 291 8.25 -4.43 9.03
C GLU A 291 8.20 -4.35 7.49
N MET A 292 9.22 -3.75 6.89
CA MET A 292 9.47 -3.86 5.46
C MET A 292 10.47 -5.01 5.24
N LEU A 293 10.12 -5.94 4.37
CA LEU A 293 11.03 -6.99 3.90
C LEU A 293 11.63 -6.57 2.57
N ILE A 294 12.93 -6.78 2.39
CA ILE A 294 13.62 -6.54 1.13
C ILE A 294 13.90 -7.90 0.50
N GLY A 295 13.33 -8.11 -0.67
CA GLY A 295 13.48 -9.33 -1.46
C GLY A 295 14.27 -9.11 -2.75
N GLU A 296 14.86 -10.17 -3.27
CA GLU A 296 15.47 -10.21 -4.59
C GLU A 296 14.75 -11.21 -5.50
N LEU A 297 14.37 -10.73 -6.67
CA LEU A 297 13.87 -11.53 -7.77
C LEU A 297 15.04 -12.20 -8.51
N SER A 298 14.84 -13.44 -8.94
CA SER A 298 15.87 -14.12 -9.73
C SER A 298 15.97 -13.53 -11.14
N SER A 299 17.19 -13.45 -11.66
CA SER A 299 17.43 -13.19 -13.08
C SER A 299 17.03 -14.36 -13.98
N ASP A 300 16.86 -15.57 -13.43
CA ASP A 300 16.28 -16.70 -14.15
C ASP A 300 14.76 -16.49 -14.27
N LEU A 301 14.30 -16.23 -15.49
CA LEU A 301 12.88 -15.98 -15.79
C LEU A 301 11.95 -17.16 -15.43
N LYS A 302 12.49 -18.37 -15.23
CA LYS A 302 11.72 -19.53 -14.77
C LYS A 302 11.49 -19.54 -13.26
N LYS A 303 12.28 -18.76 -12.50
CA LYS A 303 12.14 -18.64 -11.06
C LYS A 303 11.25 -17.44 -10.75
N THR A 304 10.17 -17.74 -10.06
CA THR A 304 9.12 -16.80 -9.71
C THR A 304 9.17 -16.42 -8.24
N THR A 305 9.94 -17.13 -7.42
CA THR A 305 10.06 -16.92 -5.97
C THR A 305 10.70 -15.57 -5.63
N VAL A 306 10.18 -14.91 -4.59
CA VAL A 306 10.81 -13.75 -3.96
C VAL A 306 11.75 -14.23 -2.85
N ASN A 307 13.05 -13.95 -2.95
CA ASN A 307 14.01 -14.33 -1.92
C ASN A 307 14.21 -13.18 -0.94
N ILE A 308 13.69 -13.27 0.28
CA ILE A 308 13.89 -12.24 1.31
C ILE A 308 15.35 -12.28 1.77
N ILE A 309 16.03 -11.13 1.67
CA ILE A 309 17.45 -10.96 2.01
C ILE A 309 17.67 -10.11 3.27
N GLU A 310 16.73 -9.23 3.59
CA GLU A 310 16.86 -8.27 4.69
C GLU A 310 15.47 -7.86 5.21
N SER A 311 15.40 -7.45 6.48
CA SER A 311 14.18 -6.87 7.05
C SER A 311 14.47 -5.62 7.87
N VAL A 312 13.53 -4.67 7.81
CA VAL A 312 13.62 -3.37 8.44
C VAL A 312 12.37 -3.11 9.26
N GLN A 313 12.51 -3.15 10.57
CA GLN A 313 11.39 -2.95 11.50
C GLN A 313 11.25 -1.49 11.93
N VAL A 314 10.01 -1.02 12.05
CA VAL A 314 9.63 0.23 12.70
C VAL A 314 8.57 -0.04 13.77
N ASP A 315 8.16 1.00 14.50
CA ASP A 315 7.28 0.89 15.67
C ASP A 315 5.82 1.35 15.37
N SER A 316 5.40 1.37 14.12
CA SER A 316 4.01 1.58 13.70
C SER A 316 3.59 0.51 12.69
N TYR A 317 2.30 0.40 12.41
CA TYR A 317 1.90 -0.23 11.15
C TYR A 317 2.48 0.59 9.99
N ILE A 318 2.91 -0.11 8.96
CA ILE A 318 3.32 0.48 7.68
C ILE A 318 2.42 -0.08 6.59
N ASP A 319 2.27 0.64 5.50
CA ASP A 319 1.40 0.24 4.39
C ASP A 319 2.28 0.07 3.12
N ASN A 320 2.15 0.91 2.09
CA ASN A 320 2.85 0.75 0.81
C ASN A 320 4.27 1.37 0.85
N PRO A 321 5.34 0.55 0.82
CA PRO A 321 6.71 1.04 0.92
C PRO A 321 7.22 1.55 -0.43
N SER A 322 8.02 2.62 -0.41
CA SER A 322 8.74 3.09 -1.59
C SER A 322 10.22 3.32 -1.31
N TYR A 323 11.03 3.39 -2.37
CA TYR A 323 12.42 3.80 -2.30
C TYR A 323 12.62 5.13 -3.01
N PHE A 324 13.25 6.07 -2.31
CA PHE A 324 13.70 7.33 -2.88
C PHE A 324 15.18 7.20 -3.27
N ASP A 325 15.50 7.35 -4.55
CA ASP A 325 16.87 7.57 -4.99
C ASP A 325 17.14 9.08 -5.13
N ASP A 326 18.14 9.56 -4.40
CA ASP A 326 18.52 10.95 -4.37
C ASP A 326 19.31 11.35 -5.63
N PRO A 327 18.73 12.14 -6.56
CA PRO A 327 19.39 12.49 -7.81
C PRO A 327 20.52 13.52 -7.60
N TYR A 328 20.62 14.11 -6.40
CA TYR A 328 21.64 15.09 -6.03
C TYR A 328 22.66 14.51 -5.03
N LYS A 329 22.71 13.18 -4.87
CA LYS A 329 23.70 12.52 -4.00
C LYS A 329 25.13 12.80 -4.45
N THR A 330 26.02 12.86 -3.48
CA THR A 330 27.45 13.09 -3.64
C THR A 330 28.22 12.11 -2.77
N ASP A 331 29.54 12.00 -2.96
CA ASP A 331 30.40 11.15 -2.13
C ASP A 331 30.33 11.45 -0.62
N VAL A 332 29.87 12.66 -0.24
CA VAL A 332 29.80 13.13 1.15
C VAL A 332 28.38 13.17 1.71
N PHE A 333 27.35 13.09 0.85
CA PHE A 333 25.96 13.17 1.27
C PHE A 333 25.06 12.40 0.31
N ASP A 334 24.37 11.40 0.85
CA ASP A 334 23.38 10.59 0.15
C ASP A 334 22.08 10.57 0.96
N ALA A 335 21.02 11.09 0.36
CA ALA A 335 19.68 11.06 0.92
C ALA A 335 18.80 9.94 0.33
N SER A 336 19.37 8.94 -0.35
CA SER A 336 18.58 7.80 -0.77
C SER A 336 18.12 6.98 0.44
N GLY A 337 16.87 6.51 0.42
CA GLY A 337 16.28 5.81 1.57
C GLY A 337 14.87 5.30 1.31
N PHE A 338 14.42 4.41 2.17
CA PHE A 338 13.06 3.89 2.15
C PHE A 338 12.09 4.86 2.80
N VAL A 339 10.90 4.96 2.23
CA VAL A 339 9.79 5.76 2.75
C VAL A 339 8.67 4.79 3.12
N LEU A 340 8.33 4.74 4.41
CA LEU A 340 7.38 3.78 4.96
C LEU A 340 6.21 4.56 5.59
N PRO A 341 5.14 4.85 4.81
CA PRO A 341 3.91 5.42 5.33
C PRO A 341 3.16 4.41 6.18
N GLY A 342 2.28 4.90 7.05
CA GLY A 342 1.37 4.07 7.81
C GLY A 342 0.64 4.85 8.90
N LEU A 343 0.14 4.13 9.89
CA LEU A 343 -0.82 4.66 10.85
C LEU A 343 -0.19 4.94 12.20
N SER A 344 -0.53 6.11 12.79
CA SER A 344 -0.14 6.41 14.16
C SER A 344 -0.93 5.58 15.16
N ARG A 345 -2.21 5.31 14.90
CA ARG A 345 -3.10 4.59 15.81
C ARG A 345 -4.02 3.65 15.05
N PRO A 346 -3.52 2.52 14.52
CA PRO A 346 -4.35 1.54 13.81
C PRO A 346 -5.49 0.99 14.67
N ILE A 347 -5.37 1.02 16.01
CA ILE A 347 -6.44 0.61 16.93
C ILE A 347 -7.74 1.43 16.78
N ASP A 348 -7.66 2.64 16.20
CA ASP A 348 -8.82 3.51 16.02
C ASP A 348 -9.58 3.20 14.71
N VAL A 349 -8.95 2.50 13.74
CA VAL A 349 -9.51 2.23 12.40
C VAL A 349 -10.90 1.59 12.44
N PRO A 350 -11.17 0.52 13.22
CA PRO A 350 -12.49 -0.13 13.21
C PRO A 350 -13.65 0.80 13.61
N LYS A 351 -13.37 1.86 14.38
CA LYS A 351 -14.38 2.85 14.79
C LYS A 351 -14.56 3.97 13.78
N GLN A 352 -13.61 4.15 12.88
CA GLN A 352 -13.51 5.32 12.01
C GLN A 352 -13.72 5.00 10.52
N VAL A 353 -13.51 3.77 10.09
CA VAL A 353 -13.51 3.40 8.67
C VAL A 353 -14.86 3.60 7.95
N HIS A 354 -15.96 3.65 8.71
CA HIS A 354 -17.29 3.95 8.19
C HIS A 354 -17.66 5.44 8.29
N ASN A 355 -16.71 6.31 8.67
CA ASN A 355 -16.91 7.75 8.81
C ASN A 355 -16.06 8.51 7.78
N THR A 356 -16.71 9.28 6.91
CA THR A 356 -16.06 10.11 5.88
C THR A 356 -15.24 11.27 6.48
N THR A 357 -15.56 11.70 7.71
CA THR A 357 -14.78 12.72 8.44
C THR A 357 -13.83 12.12 9.47
N SER A 358 -13.34 10.89 9.23
CA SER A 358 -12.40 10.22 10.12
C SER A 358 -11.11 11.02 10.33
N ASP A 359 -10.51 10.91 11.51
CA ASP A 359 -9.24 11.54 11.90
C ASP A 359 -8.18 10.44 12.15
N ILE A 360 -8.09 9.49 11.22
CA ILE A 360 -7.11 8.40 11.29
C ILE A 360 -5.73 9.03 11.11
N GLY A 361 -4.95 9.08 12.19
CA GLY A 361 -3.64 9.72 12.18
C GLY A 361 -2.62 8.94 11.36
N SER A 362 -1.68 9.67 10.78
CA SER A 362 -0.70 9.19 9.81
C SER A 362 0.72 9.38 10.33
N MET A 363 1.62 8.52 9.88
CA MET A 363 3.06 8.64 10.09
C MET A 363 3.79 8.22 8.82
N VAL A 364 4.94 8.83 8.56
CA VAL A 364 5.85 8.41 7.50
C VAL A 364 7.24 8.28 8.08
N TRP A 365 7.76 7.05 8.07
CA TRP A 365 9.15 6.78 8.40
C TRP A 365 10.03 7.01 7.18
N TYR A 366 11.19 7.59 7.42
CA TYR A 366 12.27 7.63 6.45
C TYR A 366 13.46 6.85 7.01
N VAL A 367 13.91 5.88 6.23
CA VAL A 367 14.87 4.86 6.68
C VAL A 367 16.03 4.76 5.70
N LYS A 368 17.24 5.11 6.14
CA LYS A 368 18.45 5.08 5.30
C LYS A 368 19.50 4.10 5.85
N PRO A 369 20.36 3.52 4.99
CA PRO A 369 21.51 2.76 5.47
C PRO A 369 22.38 3.61 6.42
N ALA A 370 22.73 3.07 7.58
CA ALA A 370 23.53 3.79 8.56
C ALA A 370 25.00 3.87 8.10
N ALA A 371 25.57 5.08 8.13
CA ALA A 371 26.93 5.33 7.65
C ALA A 371 27.96 4.46 8.39
N GLY A 372 28.80 3.74 7.64
CA GLY A 372 29.88 2.92 8.20
C GLY A 372 29.43 1.65 8.94
N SER A 373 28.15 1.27 8.85
CA SER A 373 27.64 0.03 9.46
C SER A 373 27.72 -1.16 8.50
N ASN A 374 28.04 -2.35 9.01
CA ASN A 374 27.83 -3.61 8.30
C ASN A 374 26.35 -4.02 8.41
N GLY A 375 25.45 -3.28 7.76
CA GLY A 375 24.02 -3.66 7.64
C GLY A 375 23.08 -3.07 8.70
N GLY A 376 23.26 -1.81 9.10
CA GLY A 376 22.34 -1.10 10.00
C GLY A 376 21.52 -0.03 9.26
N TYR A 377 20.43 0.43 9.90
CA TYR A 377 19.55 1.48 9.38
C TYR A 377 19.36 2.63 10.37
N GLU A 378 19.47 3.85 9.88
CA GLU A 378 19.00 5.06 10.55
C GLU A 378 17.52 5.27 10.22
N LYS A 379 16.70 5.41 11.26
CA LYS A 379 15.24 5.53 11.14
C LYS A 379 14.80 6.82 11.80
N ARG A 380 14.02 7.63 11.09
CA ARG A 380 13.38 8.81 11.66
C ARG A 380 11.95 8.93 11.18
N LEU A 381 11.09 9.51 12.02
CA LEU A 381 9.81 10.02 11.57
C LEU A 381 10.07 11.29 10.78
N MET A 382 9.72 11.25 9.49
CA MET A 382 9.84 12.40 8.59
C MET A 382 8.57 13.24 8.61
N PHE A 383 7.42 12.60 8.79
CA PHE A 383 6.13 13.26 8.82
C PHE A 383 5.16 12.54 9.78
N GLU A 384 4.36 13.33 10.48
CA GLU A 384 3.26 12.91 11.35
C GLU A 384 2.06 13.83 11.12
N ASP A 385 0.87 13.25 11.12
CA ASP A 385 -0.39 13.98 11.07
C ASP A 385 -1.43 13.38 12.00
N ASP A 386 -2.23 14.22 12.63
CA ASP A 386 -3.32 13.78 13.50
C ASP A 386 -4.58 13.31 12.74
N GLY A 387 -4.55 13.37 11.41
CA GLY A 387 -5.65 13.02 10.51
C GLY A 387 -6.41 14.25 10.01
N THR A 388 -6.03 15.46 10.40
CA THR A 388 -6.68 16.69 9.93
C THR A 388 -6.17 17.18 8.59
N ARG A 389 -4.91 16.90 8.22
CA ARG A 389 -4.33 17.32 6.93
C ARG A 389 -4.12 16.12 6.00
N ALA A 390 -3.50 15.06 6.50
CA ALA A 390 -3.19 13.85 5.75
C ALA A 390 -3.60 12.63 6.59
N ARG A 391 -4.83 12.13 6.40
CA ARG A 391 -5.34 11.00 7.18
C ARG A 391 -5.08 9.67 6.50
N SER A 392 -5.02 8.62 7.32
CA SER A 392 -4.95 7.22 6.88
C SER A 392 -3.83 6.95 5.87
N ALA A 393 -2.62 7.46 6.14
CA ALA A 393 -1.51 7.35 5.20
C ALA A 393 -1.26 5.90 4.80
N ALA A 394 -1.24 5.67 3.48
CA ALA A 394 -1.17 4.36 2.87
C ALA A 394 -0.01 4.27 1.87
N ALA A 395 0.22 5.28 1.04
CA ALA A 395 1.45 5.37 0.26
C ALA A 395 2.13 6.73 0.44
N ALA A 396 3.44 6.76 0.22
CA ALA A 396 4.20 7.98 0.20
C ALA A 396 5.46 7.87 -0.66
N VAL A 397 5.76 8.94 -1.39
CA VAL A 397 6.95 9.05 -2.24
C VAL A 397 7.62 10.41 -2.05
N LEU A 398 8.94 10.44 -2.20
CA LEU A 398 9.73 11.67 -2.19
C LEU A 398 10.11 12.07 -3.61
N VAL A 399 9.98 13.35 -3.92
CA VAL A 399 10.50 13.96 -5.15
C VAL A 399 11.48 15.05 -4.76
N ALA A 400 12.75 14.90 -5.16
CA ALA A 400 13.81 15.82 -4.81
C ALA A 400 13.56 17.22 -5.38
N ILE A 401 13.84 18.25 -4.59
CA ILE A 401 13.89 19.64 -5.06
C ILE A 401 15.34 19.96 -5.38
N ASP A 402 15.58 20.61 -6.52
CA ASP A 402 16.92 21.08 -6.87
C ASP A 402 17.47 21.98 -5.74
N PRO A 403 18.62 21.64 -5.13
CA PRO A 403 19.20 22.45 -4.06
C PRO A 403 19.41 23.92 -4.45
N ALA A 404 19.61 24.23 -5.74
CA ALA A 404 19.70 25.60 -6.22
C ALA A 404 18.41 26.42 -5.97
N GLN A 405 17.25 25.78 -5.91
CA GLN A 405 15.96 26.40 -5.61
C GLN A 405 15.77 26.64 -4.10
N GLU A 406 16.50 25.90 -3.27
CA GLU A 406 16.40 25.92 -1.79
C GLU A 406 17.69 26.45 -1.14
N LYS A 407 18.40 27.37 -1.81
CA LYS A 407 19.64 28.02 -1.29
C LYS A 407 20.74 27.03 -0.86
N GLY A 408 20.79 25.87 -1.49
CA GLY A 408 21.73 24.77 -1.21
C GLY A 408 21.23 23.76 -0.17
N GLU A 409 20.07 23.98 0.45
CA GLU A 409 19.46 23.02 1.37
C GLU A 409 18.94 21.78 0.60
N ARG A 410 19.03 20.61 1.24
CA ARG A 410 18.57 19.34 0.68
C ARG A 410 17.14 19.08 1.11
N LYS A 411 16.20 19.30 0.20
CA LYS A 411 14.77 19.13 0.44
C LYS A 411 14.10 18.30 -0.63
N ALA A 412 12.93 17.78 -0.28
CA ALA A 412 12.04 17.07 -1.18
C ALA A 412 10.59 17.47 -0.92
N TRP A 413 9.74 17.24 -1.91
CA TRP A 413 8.31 17.10 -1.70
C TRP A 413 8.01 15.67 -1.29
N LEU A 414 7.41 15.50 -0.12
CA LEU A 414 6.81 14.26 0.33
C LEU A 414 5.33 14.26 -0.07
N PHE A 415 4.96 13.39 -1.00
CA PHE A 415 3.57 13.14 -1.35
C PHE A 415 3.05 12.01 -0.47
N VAL A 416 1.93 12.22 0.21
CA VAL A 416 1.27 11.26 1.09
C VAL A 416 -0.15 11.04 0.60
N THR A 417 -0.49 9.78 0.32
CA THR A 417 -1.84 9.35 -0.03
C THR A 417 -2.47 8.59 1.14
N GLY A 418 -3.76 8.31 1.09
CA GLY A 418 -4.41 7.58 2.17
C GLY A 418 -5.75 6.98 1.82
N PHE A 419 -6.06 5.83 2.42
CA PHE A 419 -7.25 5.06 2.07
C PHE A 419 -8.57 5.73 2.44
N MET A 420 -8.61 6.68 3.38
CA MET A 420 -9.75 7.56 3.68
C MET A 420 -9.43 9.05 3.47
N ALA A 421 -8.34 9.39 2.77
CA ALA A 421 -7.92 10.79 2.62
C ALA A 421 -8.84 11.60 1.70
N GLY A 422 -9.07 12.88 2.01
CA GLY A 422 -9.82 13.78 1.13
C GLY A 422 -9.03 14.27 -0.08
N SER A 423 -7.71 14.15 -0.03
CA SER A 423 -6.77 14.51 -1.09
C SER A 423 -5.41 13.89 -0.80
N VAL A 424 -4.60 13.70 -1.83
CA VAL A 424 -3.14 13.57 -1.70
C VAL A 424 -2.58 14.89 -1.16
N VAL A 425 -1.65 14.77 -0.22
CA VAL A 425 -0.96 15.91 0.40
C VAL A 425 0.49 15.92 -0.04
N ALA A 426 0.98 17.04 -0.55
CA ALA A 426 2.39 17.29 -0.78
C ALA A 426 2.92 18.22 0.31
N VAL A 427 3.94 17.78 1.05
CA VAL A 427 4.59 18.58 2.10
C VAL A 427 6.08 18.64 1.87
N LYS A 428 6.67 19.83 1.99
CA LYS A 428 8.12 20.00 1.85
C LYS A 428 8.82 19.51 3.11
N VAL A 429 9.84 18.67 2.94
CA VAL A 429 10.61 18.05 4.02
C VAL A 429 12.10 18.20 3.81
N ASP A 430 12.85 18.25 4.90
CA ASP A 430 14.32 18.18 4.89
C ASP A 430 14.77 16.72 4.75
N LEU A 431 15.85 16.50 3.99
CA LEU A 431 16.40 15.18 3.68
C LEU A 431 17.56 14.76 4.59
#